data_AF-A0AAW3U898-F1
#
_entry.id   AF-A0AAW3U898-F1
#
_cell.length_a   1.000
_cell.length_b   1.000
_cell.length_c   1.000
_cell.angle_alpha   90.00
_cell.angle_beta   90.00
_cell.angle_gamma   90.00
#
_symmetry.space_group_name_H-M   'P 1'
#
loop_
_entity.id
_entity.type
_entity.pdbx_description
1 polymer ?
#
loop_
_entity_poly.entity_id
_entity_poly.type
_entity_poly.pdbx_seq_one_letter_code
_entity_poly.pdbx_strand_id
1 'polypeptide(L)'
;MFPNVIYVALFLDLFLALPAEIPRLDASRVISLTATWRKNLNRGEWIPLGISEPTLDLLKHPTQALARVGYLGAKHYDAGLLSEFLSACHGLLPWNVMYDPAYYEKLLLSGCARPEKAVVLGEGERTAYRHEVLGVGG
;
A
#
# COMPACT_ATOMS: atom_id res chain seq x y z
N MET A 1 -15.70 7.94 13.09
CA MET A 1 -14.55 7.10 12.73
C MET A 1 -15.04 5.66 12.71
N PHE A 2 -14.78 4.87 11.66
CA PHE A 2 -15.12 3.45 11.67
C PHE A 2 -14.41 2.78 12.85
N PRO A 3 -15.12 2.16 13.81
CA PRO A 3 -14.45 1.45 14.90
C PRO A 3 -13.60 0.35 14.26
N ASN A 4 -12.28 0.39 14.50
CA ASN A 4 -11.27 -0.55 14.00
C ASN A 4 -10.71 -0.34 12.59
N VAL A 5 -10.96 0.79 11.93
CA VAL A 5 -10.23 1.18 10.70
C VAL A 5 -9.27 2.32 11.02
N ILE A 6 -8.07 2.24 10.46
CA ILE A 6 -7.00 3.23 10.61
C ILE A 6 -6.50 3.66 9.23
N TYR A 7 -5.90 4.84 9.15
CA TYR A 7 -5.18 5.26 7.95
C TYR A 7 -3.70 4.92 8.07
N VAL A 8 -3.13 4.57 6.93
CA VAL A 8 -1.71 4.25 6.78
C VAL A 8 -1.17 4.99 5.56
N ALA A 9 -0.04 5.65 5.74
CA ALA A 9 0.75 6.20 4.66
C ALA A 9 1.84 5.20 4.30
N LEU A 10 1.93 4.85 3.02
CA LEU A 10 2.96 3.99 2.48
C LEU A 10 4.01 4.86 1.80
N PHE A 11 5.28 4.58 2.05
CA PHE A 11 6.41 5.35 1.55
C PHE A 11 7.32 4.47 0.68
N LEU A 12 8.03 5.06 -0.28
CA LEU A 12 9.01 4.35 -1.12
C LEU A 12 10.38 4.14 -0.43
N ASP A 13 10.42 4.18 0.89
CA ASP A 13 11.62 3.96 1.67
C ASP A 13 11.88 2.46 1.85
N LEU A 14 13.09 2.03 1.49
CA LEU A 14 13.52 0.64 1.61
C LEU A 14 14.70 0.56 2.59
N PHE A 15 14.50 -0.20 3.67
CA PHE A 15 15.54 -0.47 4.66
C PHE A 15 16.04 -1.90 4.49
N LEU A 16 17.35 -2.08 4.26
CA LEU A 16 17.97 -3.40 4.10
C LEU A 16 18.21 -4.13 5.43
N ALA A 17 18.10 -3.40 6.55
CA ALA A 17 18.18 -3.92 7.90
C ALA A 17 17.19 -3.16 8.78
N LEU A 18 16.82 -3.75 9.92
CA LEU A 18 15.98 -3.08 10.90
C LEU A 18 16.72 -1.83 11.40
N PRO A 19 16.14 -0.62 11.27
CA PRO A 19 16.82 0.59 11.72
C PRO A 19 16.90 0.60 13.26
N ALA A 20 18.03 1.10 13.79
CA ALA A 20 18.26 1.19 15.24
C ALA A 20 17.43 2.30 15.91
N GLU A 21 16.94 3.25 15.12
CA GLU A 21 16.12 4.39 15.53
C GLU A 21 14.91 4.52 14.59
N ILE A 22 13.87 5.22 15.03
CA ILE A 22 12.68 5.45 14.21
C ILE A 22 13.05 6.38 13.05
N PRO A 23 12.95 5.94 11.79
CA PRO A 23 13.36 6.76 10.66
C PRO A 23 12.41 7.94 10.50
N ARG A 24 12.97 9.13 10.21
CA ARG A 24 12.17 10.28 9.80
C ARG A 24 11.74 10.10 8.35
N LEU A 25 10.44 9.93 8.12
CA LEU A 25 9.86 9.76 6.80
C LEU A 25 9.48 11.11 6.18
N ASP A 26 9.68 11.24 4.87
CA ASP A 26 9.40 12.45 4.10
C ASP A 26 8.06 12.34 3.34
N ALA A 27 7.22 13.36 3.47
CA ALA A 27 5.92 13.44 2.80
C ALA A 27 6.03 13.32 1.27
N SER A 28 7.13 13.79 0.67
CA SER A 28 7.38 13.70 -0.76
C SER A 28 7.59 12.27 -1.26
N ARG A 29 7.88 11.34 -0.34
CA ARG A 29 8.13 9.92 -0.64
C ARG A 29 6.90 9.04 -0.42
N VAL A 30 5.77 9.63 -0.02
CA VAL A 30 4.50 8.93 0.13
C VAL A 30 3.99 8.52 -1.24
N ILE A 31 3.69 7.23 -1.40
CA ILE A 31 3.16 6.66 -2.64
C ILE A 31 1.68 6.32 -2.55
N SER A 32 1.17 6.08 -1.34
CA SER A 32 -0.23 5.78 -1.09
C SER A 32 -0.65 6.27 0.30
N LEU A 33 -1.86 6.79 0.40
CA LEU A 33 -2.53 7.06 1.67
C LEU A 33 -3.86 6.33 1.64
N THR A 34 -3.98 5.30 2.47
CA THR A 34 -5.12 4.39 2.41
C THR A 34 -5.56 3.96 3.81
N ALA A 35 -6.66 3.21 3.88
CA ALA A 35 -7.19 2.69 5.12
C ALA A 35 -6.99 1.17 5.23
N THR A 36 -6.74 0.69 6.44
CA THR A 36 -6.64 -0.74 6.75
C THR A 36 -7.30 -1.04 8.09
N TRP A 37 -7.47 -2.32 8.42
CA TRP A 37 -7.98 -2.73 9.71
C TRP A 37 -6.92 -2.53 10.80
N ARG A 38 -7.31 -1.95 11.92
CA ARG A 38 -6.46 -1.80 13.12
C ARG A 38 -5.84 -3.13 13.57
N LYS A 39 -6.57 -4.24 13.39
CA LYS A 39 -6.07 -5.58 13.73
C LYS A 39 -4.80 -5.94 12.97
N ASN A 40 -4.58 -5.40 11.78
CA ASN A 40 -3.40 -5.72 10.97
C ASN A 40 -2.13 -5.13 11.61
N LEU A 41 -2.23 -3.97 12.26
CA LEU A 41 -1.17 -3.46 13.14
C LEU A 41 -1.05 -4.28 14.44
N ASN A 42 -2.18 -4.66 15.03
CA ASN A 42 -2.18 -5.25 16.38
C ASN A 42 -1.84 -6.75 16.43
N ARG A 43 -2.03 -7.49 15.32
CA ARG A 43 -1.86 -8.95 15.25
C ARG A 43 -0.54 -9.40 14.61
N GLY A 44 0.37 -8.45 14.34
CA GLY A 44 1.76 -8.76 13.95
C GLY A 44 1.98 -9.04 12.47
N GLU A 45 1.05 -8.68 11.58
CA GLU A 45 1.37 -8.69 10.14
C GLU A 45 2.50 -7.69 9.82
N TRP A 46 2.54 -6.58 10.55
CA TRP A 46 3.65 -5.62 10.52
C TRP A 46 4.28 -5.48 11.90
N ILE A 47 5.60 -5.31 11.93
CA ILE A 47 6.37 -5.08 13.15
C ILE A 47 6.39 -3.56 13.41
N PRO A 48 5.79 -3.06 14.51
CA PRO A 48 5.87 -1.65 14.85
C PRO A 48 7.29 -1.30 15.32
N LEU A 49 7.91 -0.29 14.69
CA LEU A 49 9.24 0.21 15.09
C LEU A 49 9.17 1.23 16.23
N GLY A 50 8.06 1.98 16.32
CA GLY A 50 7.87 3.00 17.35
C GLY A 50 6.83 4.04 16.94
N ILE A 51 6.85 5.19 17.63
CA ILE A 51 5.94 6.31 17.42
C ILE A 51 6.75 7.49 16.87
N SER A 52 6.25 8.13 15.80
CA SER A 52 6.83 9.33 15.19
C SER A 52 5.75 10.41 15.07
N GLU A 53 6.20 11.66 14.94
CA GLU A 53 5.33 12.78 14.54
C GLU A 53 4.68 12.50 13.17
N PRO A 54 3.42 12.91 12.96
CA PRO A 54 2.73 12.72 11.69
C PRO A 54 3.42 13.45 10.53
N THR A 55 3.74 12.72 9.47
CA THR A 55 4.30 13.29 8.23
C THR A 55 3.23 13.92 7.33
N LEU A 56 1.97 13.48 7.45
CA LEU A 56 0.85 13.91 6.61
C LEU A 56 -0.30 14.47 7.45
N ASP A 57 -0.96 15.48 6.90
CA ASP A 57 -2.21 16.02 7.45
C ASP A 57 -3.41 15.20 6.96
N LEU A 58 -3.92 14.33 7.83
CA LEU A 58 -5.06 13.47 7.54
C LEU A 58 -6.34 14.25 7.21
N LEU A 59 -6.49 15.48 7.72
CA LEU A 59 -7.68 16.30 7.49
C LEU A 59 -7.84 16.70 6.02
N LYS A 60 -6.74 16.69 5.25
CA LYS A 60 -6.73 16.98 3.82
C LYS A 60 -7.02 15.77 2.94
N HIS A 61 -7.16 14.58 3.52
CA HIS A 61 -7.40 13.36 2.76
C HIS A 61 -8.83 13.31 2.17
N PRO A 62 -9.03 12.94 0.89
CA PRO A 62 -10.36 12.95 0.26
C PRO A 62 -11.43 12.14 1.00
N THR A 63 -11.03 11.05 1.66
CA THR A 63 -11.97 10.22 2.44
C THR A 63 -12.58 10.96 3.63
N GLN A 64 -11.98 12.05 4.10
CA GLN A 64 -12.59 12.91 5.13
C GLN A 64 -13.87 13.60 4.63
N ALA A 65 -14.01 13.82 3.32
CA ALA A 65 -15.26 14.34 2.75
C ALA A 65 -16.44 13.37 2.99
N LEU A 66 -16.17 12.07 3.10
CA LEU A 66 -17.17 11.03 3.39
C LEU A 66 -17.53 10.95 4.89
N ALA A 67 -16.84 11.69 5.77
CA ALA A 67 -17.11 11.65 7.21
C ALA A 67 -18.55 12.05 7.55
N ARG A 68 -19.15 12.98 6.78
CA ARG A 68 -20.53 13.47 6.97
C ARG A 68 -21.59 12.41 6.67
N VAL A 69 -21.26 11.39 5.89
CA VAL A 69 -22.13 10.25 5.53
C VAL A 69 -21.69 8.94 6.20
N GLY A 70 -20.95 9.04 7.30
CA GLY A 70 -20.49 7.86 8.05
C GLY A 70 -19.45 7.03 7.29
N TYR A 71 -18.71 7.62 6.35
CA TYR A 71 -17.71 6.95 5.52
C TYR A 71 -18.27 5.87 4.58
N LEU A 72 -19.56 5.94 4.24
CA LEU A 72 -20.15 5.05 3.24
C LEU A 72 -19.38 5.18 1.91
N GLY A 73 -18.93 4.05 1.36
CA GLY A 73 -18.11 4.00 0.14
C GLY A 73 -16.59 4.17 0.36
N ALA A 74 -16.13 4.36 1.61
CA ALA A 74 -14.71 4.36 1.91
C ALA A 74 -14.10 2.98 1.68
N LYS A 75 -13.00 2.94 0.92
CA LYS A 75 -12.24 1.71 0.68
C LYS A 75 -11.23 1.49 1.79
N HIS A 76 -11.03 0.22 2.13
CA HIS A 76 -9.95 -0.21 2.99
C HIS A 76 -9.36 -1.50 2.41
N TYR A 77 -8.11 -1.78 2.74
CA TYR A 77 -7.34 -2.88 2.19
C TYR A 77 -6.71 -3.68 3.34
N ASP A 78 -6.52 -4.98 3.16
CA ASP A 78 -5.76 -5.79 4.12
C ASP A 78 -4.25 -5.51 4.01
N ALA A 79 -3.48 -5.92 5.02
CA ALA A 79 -2.06 -5.61 5.07
C ALA A 79 -1.22 -6.52 4.16
N GLY A 80 -1.69 -7.72 3.82
CA GLY A 80 -1.08 -8.58 2.80
C GLY A 80 -1.03 -7.87 1.45
N LEU A 81 -2.15 -7.37 0.97
CA LEU A 81 -2.26 -6.63 -0.29
C LEU A 81 -1.38 -5.37 -0.30
N LEU A 82 -1.34 -4.62 0.81
CA LEU A 82 -0.49 -3.44 0.90
C LEU A 82 1.02 -3.80 0.92
N SER A 83 1.37 -4.96 1.48
CA SER A 83 2.74 -5.48 1.45
C SER A 83 3.15 -5.96 0.06
N GLU A 84 2.24 -6.62 -0.66
CA GLU A 84 2.44 -6.99 -2.08
C GLU A 84 2.59 -5.75 -2.96
N PHE A 85 1.76 -4.73 -2.75
CA PHE A 85 1.85 -3.45 -3.44
C PHE A 85 3.22 -2.79 -3.21
N LEU A 86 3.70 -2.71 -1.95
CA LEU A 86 5.05 -2.19 -1.66
C LEU A 86 6.15 -3.06 -2.30
N SER A 87 5.99 -4.38 -2.29
CA SER A 87 6.91 -5.30 -2.97
C SER A 87 6.97 -5.01 -4.48
N ALA A 88 5.82 -4.73 -5.10
CA ALA A 88 5.73 -4.34 -6.50
C ALA A 88 6.35 -2.96 -6.78
N CYS A 89 6.18 -1.98 -5.89
CA CYS A 89 6.87 -0.68 -5.96
C CYS A 89 8.40 -0.83 -6.01
N HIS A 90 8.94 -1.88 -5.39
CA HIS A 90 10.37 -2.17 -5.34
C HIS A 90 10.83 -3.23 -6.34
N GLY A 91 9.96 -3.69 -7.23
CA GLY A 91 10.29 -4.69 -8.27
C GLY A 91 10.50 -6.11 -7.73
N LEU A 92 10.11 -6.39 -6.48
CA LEU A 92 10.15 -7.73 -5.87
C LEU A 92 8.99 -8.61 -6.34
N LEU A 93 7.88 -7.99 -6.72
CA LEU A 93 6.76 -8.61 -7.41
C LEU A 93 6.49 -7.82 -8.71
N PRO A 94 6.03 -8.48 -9.78
CA PRO A 94 5.64 -7.73 -10.96
C PRO A 94 4.35 -6.95 -10.71
N TRP A 95 4.29 -5.74 -11.25
CA TRP A 95 3.27 -4.74 -10.96
C TRP A 95 1.88 -5.11 -11.48
N ASN A 96 1.80 -5.81 -12.61
CA ASN A 96 0.54 -6.10 -13.30
C ASN A 96 0.01 -7.50 -12.99
N VAL A 97 0.46 -8.18 -11.93
CA VAL A 97 0.09 -9.58 -11.66
C VAL A 97 -1.28 -9.76 -11.04
N MET A 98 -1.93 -8.70 -10.53
CA MET A 98 -3.30 -8.78 -10.02
C MET A 98 -4.29 -9.12 -11.13
N TYR A 99 -5.50 -9.58 -10.78
CA TYR A 99 -6.53 -9.93 -11.77
C TYR A 99 -6.78 -8.78 -12.74
N ASP A 100 -7.00 -7.59 -12.19
CA ASP A 100 -6.94 -6.34 -12.93
C ASP A 100 -5.47 -5.88 -13.03
N PRO A 101 -4.89 -5.80 -14.24
CA PRO A 101 -3.48 -5.40 -14.41
C PRO A 101 -3.22 -3.95 -13.99
N ALA A 102 -4.26 -3.12 -13.88
CA ALA A 102 -4.18 -1.73 -13.41
C ALA A 102 -4.54 -1.58 -11.92
N TYR A 103 -4.56 -2.67 -11.15
CA TYR A 103 -5.02 -2.65 -9.76
C TYR A 103 -4.14 -1.78 -8.87
N TYR A 104 -2.81 -1.90 -8.99
CA TYR A 104 -1.88 -1.14 -8.16
C TYR A 104 -1.82 0.35 -8.54
N GLU A 105 -2.11 0.72 -9.79
CA GLU A 105 -2.29 2.12 -10.20
C GLU A 105 -3.40 2.80 -9.38
N LYS A 106 -4.45 2.05 -9.02
CA LYS A 106 -5.58 2.58 -8.23
C LYS A 106 -5.23 2.80 -6.76
N LEU A 107 -4.11 2.26 -6.29
CA LEU A 107 -3.61 2.48 -4.93
C LEU A 107 -2.68 3.68 -4.82
N LEU A 108 -2.17 4.18 -5.95
CA LEU A 108 -1.32 5.36 -5.97
C LEU A 108 -2.08 6.59 -5.48
N LEU A 109 -1.40 7.42 -4.69
CA LEU A 109 -1.88 8.75 -4.37
C LEU A 109 -2.03 9.57 -5.66
N SER A 110 -3.02 10.46 -5.72
CA SER A 110 -3.24 11.31 -6.90
C SER A 110 -1.97 12.11 -7.24
N GLY A 111 -1.55 12.05 -8.50
CA GLY A 111 -0.33 12.70 -9.00
C GLY A 111 0.95 11.87 -8.84
N CYS A 112 0.91 10.74 -8.13
CA CYS A 112 2.02 9.79 -8.11
C CYS A 112 2.03 8.93 -9.37
N ALA A 113 3.21 8.74 -9.96
CA ALA A 113 3.43 7.78 -11.02
C ALA A 113 3.83 6.41 -10.45
N ARG A 114 3.71 5.36 -11.27
CA ARG A 114 4.28 4.05 -10.95
C ARG A 114 5.78 4.20 -10.69
N PRO A 115 6.33 3.61 -9.60
CA PRO A 115 7.76 3.70 -9.30
C PRO A 115 8.64 3.14 -10.42
N GLU A 116 9.81 3.75 -10.63
CA GLU A 116 10.75 3.34 -11.70
C GLU A 116 11.25 1.90 -11.57
N LYS A 117 11.34 1.39 -10.33
CA LYS A 117 11.77 0.02 -10.03
C LYS A 117 10.67 -1.02 -10.29
N ALA A 118 9.44 -0.61 -10.50
CA ALA A 118 8.33 -1.52 -10.71
C ALA A 118 8.51 -2.26 -12.06
N VAL A 119 8.47 -3.59 -12.01
CA VAL A 119 8.59 -4.43 -13.20
C VAL A 119 7.19 -4.72 -13.75
N VAL A 120 7.01 -4.62 -15.07
CA VAL A 120 5.75 -4.95 -15.74
C VAL A 120 6.01 -6.09 -16.71
N LEU A 121 5.27 -7.19 -16.57
CA LEU A 121 5.41 -8.35 -17.43
C LEU A 121 4.60 -8.19 -18.72
N GLY A 122 5.07 -8.83 -19.80
CA GLY A 122 4.24 -9.06 -20.98
C GLY A 122 3.05 -9.98 -20.67
N GLU A 123 2.06 -10.04 -21.55
CA GLU A 123 0.83 -10.81 -21.32
C GLU A 123 1.07 -12.31 -21.09
N GLY A 124 1.95 -12.92 -21.89
CA GLY A 124 2.32 -14.33 -21.74
C GLY A 124 3.08 -14.61 -20.45
N GLU A 125 4.08 -13.77 -20.13
CA GLU A 125 4.87 -13.85 -18.89
C GLU A 125 3.99 -13.65 -17.65
N ARG A 126 3.06 -12.71 -17.70
CA ARG A 126 2.09 -12.47 -16.63
C ARG A 126 1.21 -13.69 -16.40
N THR A 127 0.72 -14.30 -17.48
CA THR A 127 -0.15 -15.49 -17.40
C THR A 127 0.62 -16.66 -16.78
N ALA A 128 1.85 -16.91 -17.24
CA ALA A 128 2.73 -17.92 -16.65
C ALA A 128 3.00 -17.63 -15.17
N TYR A 129 3.38 -16.40 -14.83
CA TYR A 129 3.65 -15.99 -13.43
C TYR A 129 2.44 -16.22 -12.52
N ARG A 130 1.24 -15.80 -12.95
CA ARG A 130 0.01 -15.98 -12.17
C ARG A 130 -0.31 -17.46 -11.95
N HIS A 131 -0.08 -18.31 -12.94
CA HIS A 131 -0.32 -19.74 -12.83
C HIS A 131 0.75 -20.45 -11.97
N GLU A 132 2.03 -20.22 -12.27
CA GLU A 132 3.15 -20.98 -11.70
C GLU A 132 3.59 -20.48 -10.31
N VAL A 133 3.53 -19.18 -10.06
CA VAL A 133 4.00 -18.57 -8.82
C VAL A 133 2.84 -18.30 -7.85
N LEU A 134 1.73 -17.76 -8.37
CA LEU A 134 0.59 -17.39 -7.54
C LEU A 134 -0.48 -18.50 -7.45
N GLY A 135 -0.38 -19.55 -8.26
CA GLY A 135 -1.34 -20.66 -8.27
C GLY A 135 -2.75 -20.27 -8.73
N VAL A 136 -2.89 -19.15 -9.45
CA VAL A 136 -4.18 -18.62 -9.94
C VAL A 136 -4.23 -18.64 -11.47
N GLY A 137 -5.02 -19.57 -12.02
CA GLY A 137 -5.33 -19.66 -13.45
C GLY A 137 -6.48 -18.74 -13.86
N GLY A 138 -6.44 -18.25 -15.11
CA GLY A 138 -7.32 -17.21 -15.67
C GLY A 138 -8.81 -17.51 -15.61
#